data_AF-A0A353QFA6-F1
#
_entry.id   AF-A0A353QFA6-F1
#
_cell.length_a   1.000
_cell.length_b   1.000
_cell.length_c   1.000
_cell.angle_alpha   90.00
_cell.angle_beta   90.00
_cell.angle_gamma   90.00
#
_symmetry.space_group_name_H-M   'P 1'
#
loop_
_entity.id
_entity.type
_entity.pdbx_description
1 polymer ?
#
loop_
_entity_poly.entity_id
_entity_poly.type
_entity_poly.pdbx_seq_one_letter_code
_entity_poly.pdbx_strand_id
1 'polypeptide(L)' 'MSNLTHVFANGRALIPFITAGDPNLTTTEQLIAQMARAGADLIELGIPFSDST' A
#
# COMPACT_ATOMS: atom_id res chain seq x y z
N MET A 1 13.87 3.36 -10.44
CA MET A 1 13.25 4.69 -10.25
C MET A 1 11.76 4.56 -10.48
N SER A 2 10.93 5.10 -9.60
CA SER A 2 9.46 4.99 -9.70
C SER A 2 8.89 6.02 -10.69
N ASN A 3 7.96 5.63 -11.55
CA ASN A 3 7.26 6.51 -12.50
C ASN A 3 5.85 6.86 -11.97
N LEU A 4 5.80 7.62 -10.88
CA LEU A 4 4.55 8.00 -10.20
C LEU A 4 3.59 8.77 -11.13
N THR A 5 4.13 9.54 -12.07
CA THR A 5 3.34 10.29 -13.05
C THR A 5 2.49 9.40 -13.93
N HIS A 6 2.96 8.19 -14.24
CA HIS A 6 2.21 7.24 -15.08
C HIS A 6 0.95 6.71 -14.38
N VAL A 7 0.99 6.57 -13.05
CA VAL A 7 -0.13 6.02 -12.27
C VAL A 7 -1.40 6.87 -12.42
N PHE A 8 -1.24 8.18 -12.57
CA PHE A 8 -2.35 9.13 -12.71
C PHE A 8 -2.72 9.42 -14.18
N ALA A 9 -2.05 8.81 -15.15
CA ALA A 9 -2.24 9.12 -16.57
C ALA A 9 -3.66 8.80 -17.07
N ASN A 10 -4.33 7.81 -16.46
CA ASN A 10 -5.70 7.41 -16.80
C ASN A 10 -6.77 8.10 -15.94
N GLY A 11 -6.39 9.15 -15.20
CA GLY A 11 -7.30 9.93 -14.36
C GLY A 11 -7.19 9.57 -12.89
N ARG A 12 -8.17 8.82 -12.36
CA ARG A 12 -8.23 8.50 -10.92
C ARG A 12 -7.34 7.29 -10.61
N ALA A 13 -6.74 7.28 -9.42
CA ALA A 13 -5.97 6.16 -8.91
C ALA A 13 -6.60 5.62 -7.62
N LEU A 14 -6.62 4.31 -7.46
CA LEU A 14 -6.99 3.62 -6.23
C LEU A 14 -5.73 3.37 -5.39
N ILE A 15 -5.66 4.01 -4.22
CA ILE A 15 -4.50 3.97 -3.32
C ILE A 15 -4.94 3.46 -1.94
N PRO A 16 -5.02 2.15 -1.71
CA PRO A 16 -5.27 1.60 -0.39
C PRO A 16 -4.08 1.85 0.56
N PHE A 17 -4.44 2.06 1.83
CA PHE A 17 -3.50 2.15 2.95
C PHE A 17 -3.59 0.89 3.81
N ILE A 18 -2.44 0.35 4.21
CA ILE A 18 -2.33 -0.67 5.26
C ILE A 18 -1.17 -0.36 6.21
N THR A 19 -1.26 -0.82 7.44
CA THR A 19 -0.15 -0.77 8.40
C THR A 19 0.73 -1.99 8.23
N ALA A 20 2.04 -1.78 8.07
CA ALA A 20 3.01 -2.86 7.99
C ALA A 20 3.04 -3.67 9.30
N GLY A 21 2.98 -4.99 9.17
CA GLY A 21 3.02 -5.89 10.31
C GLY A 21 1.68 -6.07 11.03
N ASP A 22 0.58 -5.51 10.53
CA ASP A 22 -0.77 -5.75 11.08
C ASP A 22 -1.53 -6.82 10.25
N PRO A 23 -2.02 -7.92 10.84
CA PRO A 23 -1.71 -8.42 12.20
C PRO A 23 -0.30 -9.06 12.31
N ASN A 24 0.36 -9.33 11.18
CA ASN A 24 1.75 -9.80 11.12
C ASN A 24 2.34 -9.57 9.71
N LEU A 25 3.67 -9.72 9.56
CA LEU A 25 4.37 -9.48 8.30
C LEU A 25 3.94 -10.42 7.16
N THR A 26 3.63 -11.69 7.45
CA THR A 26 3.12 -12.63 6.45
C THR A 26 1.78 -12.16 5.87
N THR A 27 0.89 -11.63 6.71
CA THR A 27 -0.37 -11.06 6.25
C THR A 27 -0.14 -9.79 5.45
N THR A 28 0.79 -8.91 5.86
CA THR A 28 1.16 -7.72 5.06
C THR A 28 1.61 -8.10 3.65
N GLU A 29 2.50 -9.08 3.50
CA GLU A 29 2.96 -9.57 2.19
C GLU A 29 1.79 -10.06 1.32
N GLN A 30 0.92 -10.89 1.89
CA GLN A 30 -0.25 -11.41 1.21
C GLN A 30 -1.20 -10.28 0.77
N LEU A 31 -1.45 -9.30 1.64
CA LEU A 31 -2.31 -8.16 1.35
C LEU A 31 -1.73 -7.30 0.21
N ILE A 32 -0.44 -7.00 0.23
CA ILE A 32 0.21 -6.24 -0.86
C ILE A 32 -0.01 -6.95 -2.20
N ALA A 33 0.25 -8.25 -2.24
CA ALA A 33 0.09 -9.04 -3.45
C ALA A 33 -1.38 -9.09 -3.91
N GLN A 34 -2.34 -9.22 -2.99
CA GLN A 34 -3.77 -9.23 -3.32
C GLN A 34 -4.28 -7.87 -3.77
N MET A 35 -3.87 -6.78 -3.13
CA MET A 35 -4.27 -5.42 -3.50
C MET A 35 -3.77 -5.08 -4.92
N ALA A 36 -2.53 -5.44 -5.24
CA ALA A 36 -2.02 -5.28 -6.60
C ALA A 36 -2.86 -6.07 -7.62
N ARG A 37 -3.22 -7.32 -7.32
CA ARG A 37 -4.11 -8.14 -8.17
C ARG A 37 -5.53 -7.59 -8.28
N ALA A 38 -6.02 -6.93 -7.23
CA ALA A 38 -7.36 -6.34 -7.18
C ALA A 38 -7.46 -4.99 -7.91
N GLY A 39 -6.34 -4.47 -8.43
CA GLY A 39 -6.32 -3.21 -9.19
C GLY A 39 -5.95 -1.98 -8.36
N ALA A 40 -5.22 -2.16 -7.25
CA ALA A 40 -4.57 -1.03 -6.60
C ALA A 40 -3.49 -0.44 -7.52
N ASP A 41 -3.57 0.86 -7.77
CA ASP A 41 -2.64 1.60 -8.61
C ASP A 41 -1.34 1.93 -7.85
N LEU A 42 -1.48 2.21 -6.55
CA LEU A 42 -0.42 2.41 -5.57
C LEU A 42 -0.85 1.76 -4.25
N ILE A 43 0.10 1.41 -3.40
CA ILE A 43 -0.18 0.92 -2.04
C ILE A 43 0.61 1.80 -1.08
N GLU A 44 -0.09 2.41 -0.13
CA GLU A 44 0.53 3.16 0.95
C GLU A 44 0.76 2.23 2.14
N LEU A 45 2.03 2.06 2.51
CA LEU A 45 2.44 1.18 3.60
C LEU A 45 2.89 2.03 4.80
N GLY A 46 2.04 2.11 5.82
CA GLY A 46 2.36 2.79 7.07
C GLY A 46 3.31 1.97 7.93
N ILE A 47 4.40 2.56 8.40
CA ILE A 47 5.25 1.93 9.41
C ILE A 47 4.64 2.25 10.79
N PRO A 48 4.25 1.25 11.59
CA PRO A 48 3.66 1.50 12.90
C PRO A 48 4.66 2.22 13.80
N PHE A 49 4.17 3.23 14.53
CA PHE A 49 4.92 4.00 15.50
C PHE A 49 4.17 3.96 16.84
N SER A 50 4.87 3.62 17.92
CA SER A 50 4.33 3.73 19.26
C SER A 50 4.54 5.16 19.76
N ASP A 51 3.47 5.94 19.82
CA ASP A 51 3.51 7.23 20.51
C ASP A 51 3.70 6.99 22.01
N SER A 52 4.78 7.53 22.56
CA SER A 52 5.13 7.48 23.98
C SER A 52 5.20 8.91 24.51
N THR A 53 4.09 9.61 24.38
CA THR A 53 3.85 10.89 25.06
C THR A 53 3.11 10.67 26.37
#